data_AF-A0A969PK96-F1
#
_entry.id   AF-A0A969PK96-F1
#
_cell.length_a   1.000
_cell.length_b   1.000
_cell.length_c   1.000
_cell.angle_alpha   90.00
_cell.angle_beta   90.00
_cell.angle_gamma   90.00
#
_symmetry.space_group_name_H-M   'P 1'
#
loop_
_entity.id
_entity.type
_entity.pdbx_description
1 polymer ?
#
loop_
_entity_poly.entity_id
_entity_poly.type
_entity_poly.pdbx_seq_one_letter_code
_entity_poly.pdbx_strand_id
1 'polypeptide(L)'
;MNIELLHQPDSAIARVSLNAGEELLAQAGAMIAMSDTINASTTLRRGKGGGLMGGIKRMVAGESLFLSAFRSPKDGNEVWLAPKLIGDLLIYLSLAEDPRFQRRDEC
;
A
#
# COMPACT_ATOMS: atom_id res chain seq x y z
N MET A 1 -2.83 3.69 -13.23
CA MET A 1 -3.13 3.84 -11.79
C MET A 1 -3.13 5.31 -11.47
N ASN A 2 -4.20 5.81 -10.85
CA ASN A 2 -4.33 7.20 -10.41
C ASN A 2 -4.55 7.22 -8.89
N ILE A 3 -3.92 8.15 -8.19
CA ILE A 3 -4.02 8.28 -6.73
C ILE A 3 -4.46 9.71 -6.40
N GLU A 4 -5.54 9.82 -5.65
CA GLU A 4 -6.07 11.09 -5.16
C GLU A 4 -6.12 11.07 -3.64
N LEU A 5 -5.60 12.13 -3.02
CA LEU A 5 -5.63 12.31 -1.57
C LEU A 5 -6.84 13.16 -1.19
N LEU A 6 -7.66 12.63 -0.29
CA LEU A 6 -8.86 13.25 0.25
C LEU A 6 -8.64 13.54 1.73
N HIS A 7 -9.31 14.58 2.26
CA HIS A 7 -9.37 14.86 3.70
C HIS A 7 -8.02 15.10 4.41
N GLN A 8 -7.01 15.55 3.67
CA GLN A 8 -5.74 16.01 4.24
C GLN A 8 -5.94 17.30 5.06
N PRO A 9 -5.09 17.56 6.08
CA PRO A 9 -3.97 16.73 6.54
C PRO A 9 -4.31 15.78 7.70
N ASP A 10 -5.44 15.99 8.39
CA ASP A 10 -5.68 15.35 9.68
C ASP A 10 -6.26 13.93 9.56
N SER A 11 -7.04 13.65 8.51
CA SER A 11 -7.70 12.36 8.30
C SER A 11 -7.56 11.93 6.84
N ALA A 12 -6.33 11.87 6.34
CA ALA A 12 -6.06 11.63 4.93
C ALA A 12 -6.53 10.24 4.47
N ILE A 13 -7.21 10.21 3.32
CA ILE A 13 -7.67 9.00 2.64
C ILE A 13 -7.07 9.01 1.23
N ALA A 14 -6.51 7.89 0.79
CA ALA A 14 -6.10 7.71 -0.60
C ALA A 14 -7.20 6.96 -1.37
N ARG A 15 -7.77 7.63 -2.37
CA ARG A 15 -8.60 7.00 -3.40
C ARG A 15 -7.70 6.59 -4.57
N VAL A 16 -7.58 5.29 -4.81
CA VAL A 16 -6.74 4.73 -5.87
C VAL A 16 -7.62 4.15 -6.96
N SER A 17 -7.55 4.71 -8.17
CA SER A 17 -8.22 4.18 -9.35
C SER A 17 -7.28 3.26 -10.12
N LEU A 18 -7.78 2.06 -10.44
CA LEU A 18 -7.06 0.99 -11.11
C LEU A 18 -7.66 0.71 -12.49
N ASN A 19 -6.78 0.61 -13.49
CA ASN A 19 -7.11 0.09 -14.81
C ASN A 19 -7.07 -1.45 -14.81
N ALA A 20 -7.65 -2.06 -15.84
CA ALA A 20 -7.63 -3.49 -16.04
C ALA A 20 -6.20 -4.03 -16.02
N GLY A 21 -5.96 -5.08 -15.22
CA GLY A 21 -4.66 -5.72 -15.05
C GLY A 21 -3.76 -5.06 -14.01
N GLU A 22 -4.05 -3.85 -13.54
CA GLU A 22 -3.26 -3.18 -12.50
C GLU A 22 -3.43 -3.86 -11.14
N GLU A 23 -2.37 -3.78 -10.33
CA GLU A 23 -2.33 -4.33 -8.98
C GLU A 23 -1.81 -3.29 -7.99
N LEU A 24 -2.51 -3.15 -6.87
CA LEU A 24 -2.14 -2.33 -5.73
C LEU A 24 -1.75 -3.22 -4.56
N LEU A 25 -0.57 -3.00 -3.99
CA LEU A 25 -0.17 -3.59 -2.72
C LEU A 25 -0.36 -2.55 -1.61
N ALA A 26 -1.12 -2.90 -0.58
CA ALA A 26 -1.31 -2.05 0.59
C ALA A 26 -1.02 -2.80 1.89
N GLN A 27 -0.75 -2.06 2.95
CA GLN A 27 -0.66 -2.63 4.29
C GLN A 27 -2.00 -3.27 4.67
N ALA A 28 -1.97 -4.48 5.21
CA ALA A 28 -3.18 -5.15 5.64
C ALA A 28 -3.91 -4.32 6.72
N GLY A 29 -5.22 -4.17 6.53
CA GLY A 29 -6.08 -3.36 7.39
C GLY A 29 -6.04 -1.85 7.11
N ALA A 30 -5.35 -1.39 6.06
CA ALA A 30 -5.44 -0.01 5.60
C ALA A 30 -6.65 0.24 4.68
N MET A 31 -7.24 -0.82 4.12
CA MET A 31 -8.39 -0.71 3.22
C MET A 31 -9.66 -0.30 3.97
N ILE A 32 -10.33 0.74 3.48
CA ILE A 32 -11.64 1.20 3.94
C ILE A 32 -12.75 0.65 3.05
N ALA A 33 -12.57 0.76 1.73
CA ALA A 33 -13.55 0.36 0.73
C ALA A 33 -12.86 -0.07 -0.57
N MET A 34 -13.56 -0.85 -1.38
CA MET A 34 -13.12 -1.21 -2.73
C MET A 34 -14.33 -1.46 -3.63
N SER A 35 -14.15 -1.33 -4.95
CA SER A 35 -15.16 -1.79 -5.91
C SER A 35 -15.39 -3.29 -5.79
N ASP A 36 -16.62 -3.73 -6.03
CA ASP A 36 -17.09 -5.12 -5.93
C ASP A 36 -16.29 -6.12 -6.80
N THR A 37 -15.81 -5.67 -7.97
CA THR A 37 -15.06 -6.52 -8.90
C THR A 37 -13.57 -6.62 -8.59
N ILE A 38 -13.04 -5.93 -7.57
CA ILE A 38 -11.63 -6.05 -7.19
C ILE A 38 -11.35 -7.44 -6.63
N ASN A 39 -10.32 -8.10 -7.18
CA ASN A 39 -9.82 -9.35 -6.62
C ASN A 39 -8.81 -9.03 -5.51
N ALA A 40 -9.21 -9.24 -4.25
CA ALA A 40 -8.37 -9.03 -3.08
C ALA A 40 -7.74 -10.34 -2.59
N SER A 41 -6.42 -10.34 -2.37
CA SER A 41 -5.69 -11.46 -1.77
C SER A 41 -4.73 -10.94 -0.70
N THR A 42 -4.83 -11.47 0.53
CA THR A 42 -3.90 -11.09 1.60
C THR A 42 -2.82 -12.16 1.74
N THR A 43 -1.59 -11.79 1.44
CA THR A 43 -0.44 -12.70 1.53
C THR A 43 0.48 -12.23 2.65
N LEU A 44 0.73 -13.13 3.60
CA LEU A 44 1.89 -13.04 4.47
C LEU A 44 3.13 -13.11 3.58
N ARG A 45 3.99 -12.09 3.57
CA ARG A 45 5.35 -12.28 3.02
C ARG A 45 6.07 -13.26 3.94
N ARG A 46 5.86 -14.57 3.72
CA ARG A 46 6.69 -15.64 4.26
C ARG A 46 8.06 -15.46 3.64
N GLY A 47 8.98 -14.81 4.37
CA GLY A 47 10.40 -15.05 4.15
C GLY A 47 10.60 -16.57 4.11
N LYS A 48 11.20 -17.09 3.03
CA LYS A 48 11.67 -18.46 2.94
C LYS A 48 12.58 -18.73 4.14
N GLY A 49 12.06 -19.37 5.19
CA GLY A 49 12.84 -19.72 6.38
C GLY A 49 12.31 -19.10 7.67
N GLY A 50 11.53 -19.88 8.41
CA GLY A 50 11.11 -19.55 9.77
C GLY A 50 9.72 -20.07 10.04
N GLY A 51 9.63 -21.21 10.74
CA GLY A 51 8.36 -21.78 11.19
C GLY A 51 7.58 -20.86 12.15
N LEU A 52 6.53 -21.40 12.76
CA LEU A 52 5.60 -20.69 13.66
C LEU A 52 6.29 -19.77 14.69
N MET A 53 7.45 -20.20 15.22
CA MET A 53 8.28 -19.43 16.16
C MET A 53 8.88 -18.14 15.58
N GLY A 54 9.26 -18.15 14.29
CA GLY A 54 9.81 -16.99 13.58
C GLY A 54 8.75 -15.96 13.21
N GLY A 55 7.49 -16.38 13.07
CA GLY A 55 6.33 -15.49 12.93
C GLY A 55 6.05 -14.74 14.22
N ILE A 56 6.02 -15.45 15.36
CA ILE A 56 5.76 -14.84 16.69
C ILE A 56 6.82 -13.82 17.07
N LYS A 57 8.12 -14.14 16.88
CA LYS A 57 9.21 -13.20 17.19
C LYS A 57 9.17 -11.91 16.36
N ARG A 58 8.63 -11.96 15.13
CA ARG A 58 8.45 -10.77 14.28
C ARG A 58 7.16 -10.00 14.57
N MET A 59 6.07 -10.67 14.98
CA MET A 59 4.87 -9.98 15.46
C MET A 59 5.15 -9.12 16.68
N VAL A 60 6.05 -9.58 17.57
CA VAL A 60 6.52 -8.79 18.73
C VAL A 60 7.33 -7.55 18.31
N ALA A 61 7.90 -7.53 17.10
CA ALA A 61 8.66 -6.40 16.56
C ALA A 61 7.77 -5.29 15.96
N GLY A 62 6.45 -5.44 15.95
CA GLY A 62 5.51 -4.37 15.58
C GLY A 62 5.41 -4.02 14.08
N GLU A 63 6.23 -4.64 13.23
CA GLU A 63 6.20 -4.41 11.78
C GLU A 63 5.13 -5.29 11.09
N SER A 64 4.21 -4.67 10.36
CA SER A 64 3.14 -5.38 9.63
C SER A 64 3.73 -6.16 8.45
N LEU A 65 3.86 -7.48 8.60
CA LEU A 65 4.27 -8.40 7.54
C LEU A 65 3.13 -8.81 6.60
N PHE A 66 1.96 -8.24 6.79
CA PHE A 66 0.74 -8.57 6.07
C PHE A 66 0.50 -7.50 5.00
N LEU A 67 0.60 -7.90 3.73
CA LEU A 67 0.23 -7.07 2.59
C LEU A 67 -1.04 -7.62 1.97
N SER A 68 -1.94 -6.73 1.62
CA SER A 68 -3.12 -7.03 0.81
C SER A 68 -2.83 -6.59 -0.63
N ALA A 69 -2.99 -7.52 -1.56
CA ALA A 69 -2.89 -7.30 -3.00
C ALA A 69 -4.30 -7.15 -3.58
N PHE A 70 -4.53 -6.07 -4.32
CA PHE A 70 -5.79 -5.74 -4.96
C PHE A 70 -5.56 -5.66 -6.46
N ARG A 71 -6.19 -6.57 -7.22
CA ARG A 71 -6.05 -6.62 -8.68
C ARG A 71 -7.36 -6.27 -9.36
N SER A 72 -7.29 -5.36 -10.33
CA SER A 72 -8.46 -4.94 -11.07
C SER A 72 -8.67 -5.75 -12.36
N PRO A 73 -9.83 -6.39 -12.56
CA PRO A 73 -10.14 -7.07 -13.81
C PRO A 73 -10.64 -6.14 -14.92
N LYS A 74 -11.05 -4.90 -14.60
CA LYS A 74 -11.59 -3.92 -15.54
C LYS A 74 -11.14 -2.50 -15.21
N ASP A 75 -11.35 -1.56 -16.13
CA ASP A 75 -11.02 -0.15 -15.89
C ASP A 75 -11.99 0.51 -14.92
N GLY A 76 -11.49 1.53 -14.21
CA GLY A 76 -12.30 2.40 -13.36
C GLY A 76 -12.70 1.80 -12.02
N ASN A 77 -12.07 0.70 -11.59
CA ASN A 77 -12.26 0.22 -10.22
C ASN A 77 -11.46 1.07 -9.24
N GLU A 78 -11.95 1.15 -8.01
CA GLU A 78 -11.34 1.95 -6.95
C GLU A 78 -11.01 1.11 -5.73
N VAL A 79 -9.93 1.49 -5.04
CA VAL A 79 -9.56 1.02 -3.70
C VAL A 79 -9.28 2.24 -2.84
N TRP A 80 -9.89 2.29 -1.66
CA TRP A 80 -9.80 3.40 -0.73
C TRP A 80 -8.99 2.95 0.48
N LEU A 81 -7.92 3.68 0.80
CA LEU A 81 -6.98 3.38 1.87
C LEU A 81 -6.92 4.52 2.88
N ALA A 82 -6.77 4.19 4.16
CA ALA A 82 -6.40 5.15 5.21
C ALA A 82 -5.36 4.55 6.16
N PRO A 83 -4.52 5.40 6.77
CA PRO A 83 -3.65 4.97 7.84
C PRO A 83 -4.47 4.54 9.07
N LYS A 84 -3.90 3.64 9.89
CA LYS A 84 -4.52 3.21 11.16
C LYS A 84 -4.57 4.31 12.22
N LEU A 85 -3.66 5.29 12.11
CA LEU A 85 -3.56 6.42 13.02
C LEU A 85 -3.94 7.69 12.28
N ILE A 86 -4.52 8.63 13.02
CA ILE A 86 -4.83 9.98 12.54
C ILE A 86 -3.55 10.62 12.01
N GLY A 87 -3.63 11.25 10.84
CA GLY A 87 -2.50 11.88 10.19
C GLY A 87 -2.66 12.01 8.69
N ASP A 88 -1.54 12.36 8.06
CA ASP A 88 -1.47 12.74 6.66
C ASP A 88 -0.91 11.61 5.77
N LEU A 89 -1.15 11.70 4.47
CA LEU A 89 -0.60 10.83 3.45
C LEU A 89 0.27 11.65 2.49
N LEU A 90 1.45 11.13 2.17
CA LEU A 90 2.34 11.73 1.17
C LEU A 90 2.52 10.74 0.03
N ILE A 91 2.33 11.21 -1.20
CA ILE A 91 2.63 10.44 -2.39
C ILE A 91 4.11 10.59 -2.70
N TYR A 92 4.79 9.45 -2.80
CA TYR A 92 6.17 9.38 -3.26
C TYR A 92 6.25 8.58 -4.55
N LEU A 93 6.78 9.19 -5.60
CA LEU A 93 7.15 8.48 -6.82
C LEU A 93 8.55 7.92 -6.63
N SER A 94 8.76 6.66 -7.01
CA SER A 94 10.03 5.96 -6.83
C SER A 94 11.21 6.79 -7.37
N LEU A 95 12.32 6.78 -6.61
CA LEU A 95 13.59 7.46 -6.91
C LEU A 95 14.23 7.11 -8.24
N ALA A 96 13.79 6.04 -8.91
CA ALA A 96 14.24 5.71 -10.25
C ALA A 96 13.82 6.78 -11.29
N GLU A 97 12.84 7.64 -10.97
CA GLU A 97 12.26 8.63 -11.89
C GLU A 97 12.34 10.08 -11.36
N ASP A 98 12.95 10.37 -10.19
CA ASP A 98 13.07 11.74 -9.67
C ASP A 98 14.44 12.38 -10.01
N PRO A 99 14.50 13.36 -10.94
CA PRO A 99 15.74 14.04 -11.33
C PRO A 99 16.36 14.92 -10.22
N ARG A 100 15.69 15.12 -9.08
CA ARG A 100 16.22 15.90 -7.95
C ARG A 100 17.05 15.07 -6.97
N PHE A 101 16.97 13.73 -7.04
CA PHE A 101 17.73 12.86 -6.15
C PHE A 101 19.11 12.46 -6.72
N GLN A 102 19.31 12.52 -8.04
CA GLN A 102 20.63 12.30 -8.68
C GLN A 102 21.69 13.37 -8.36
N ARG A 103 21.39 14.38 -7.52
CA ARG A 103 22.31 15.48 -7.15
C ARG A 103 22.57 15.60 -5.65
N ARG A 104 22.40 14.53 -4.86
CA ARG A 104 22.76 14.54 -3.43
C ARG A 104 23.84 13.52 -3.06
N ASP A 105 24.58 13.05 -4.06
CA ASP A 105 25.70 12.10 -3.89
C ASP A 105 27.07 12.81 -3.96
N GLU A 106 27.09 14.12 -4.22
CA GLU A 106 28.27 14.98 -4.15
C GLU A 106 28.08 16.03 -3.03
N CYS A 107 28.39 15.64 -1.79
CA CYS A 107 28.90 16.51 -0.73
C CYS A 107 29.32 15.68 0.50
#